data_AF-A0A7C1FAQ4-F1
#
_entry.id   AF-A0A7C1FAQ4-F1
#
_cell.length_a   1.000
_cell.length_b   1.000
_cell.length_c   1.000
_cell.angle_alpha   90.00
_cell.angle_beta   90.00
_cell.angle_gamma   90.00
#
_symmetry.space_group_name_H-M   'P 1'
#
loop_
_entity.id
_entity.type
_entity.pdbx_description
1 polymer ?
#
loop_
_entity_poly.entity_id
_entity_poly.type
_entity_poly.pdbx_seq_one_letter_code
_entity_poly.pdbx_strand_id
1 'polypeptide(L)'
;METITLHIGRSVIVGGCQQDNLRPVQFEGELIGSRREFIDERGTRGVDQSLYRTADGRLIVYVENWSRWQGEPTTSKLVQVQPADLDAGGPYELLGRACGMARALSLDEALEVA
;
A
#
# COMPACT_ATOMS: atom_id res chain seq x y z
N MET A 1 -14.09 7.80 13.56
CA MET A 1 -14.03 6.61 12.70
C MET A 1 -15.08 6.73 11.63
N GLU A 2 -14.76 6.22 10.45
CA GLU A 2 -15.63 6.28 9.28
C GLU A 2 -15.73 4.89 8.63
N THR A 3 -16.79 4.69 7.83
CA THR A 3 -16.92 3.49 6.99
C THR A 3 -16.03 3.65 5.76
N ILE A 4 -14.98 2.84 5.68
CA ILE A 4 -14.03 2.80 4.58
C ILE A 4 -14.47 1.73 3.59
N THR A 5 -14.48 2.06 2.29
CA THR A 5 -14.73 1.10 1.20
C THR A 5 -13.53 1.04 0.27
N LEU A 6 -12.91 -0.13 0.14
CA LEU A 6 -11.78 -0.38 -0.75
C LEU A 6 -12.13 -1.48 -1.76
N HIS A 7 -11.48 -1.46 -2.94
CA HIS A 7 -11.71 -2.45 -3.98
C HIS A 7 -10.49 -3.35 -4.13
N ILE A 8 -10.70 -4.67 -4.05
CA ILE A 8 -9.64 -5.68 -4.03
C ILE A 8 -9.76 -6.60 -5.24
N GLY A 9 -8.65 -6.80 -5.94
CA GLY A 9 -8.62 -7.61 -7.14
C GLY A 9 -7.72 -6.99 -8.20
N ARG A 10 -8.12 -7.14 -9.45
CA ARG A 10 -7.37 -6.77 -10.64
C ARG A 10 -8.30 -6.08 -11.62
N SER A 11 -7.80 -5.04 -12.29
CA SER A 11 -8.43 -4.40 -13.44
C SER A 11 -7.42 -4.21 -14.57
N VAL A 12 -7.81 -4.48 -15.81
CA VAL A 12 -6.96 -4.31 -16.99
C VAL A 12 -7.83 -3.89 -18.18
N ILE A 13 -7.30 -3.02 -19.04
CA ILE A 13 -7.94 -2.67 -20.31
C ILE A 13 -7.24 -3.44 -21.43
N VAL A 14 -7.97 -4.31 -22.14
CA VAL A 14 -7.48 -5.10 -23.27
C VAL A 14 -8.38 -4.87 -24.47
N GLY A 15 -7.81 -4.40 -25.59
CA GLY A 15 -8.59 -4.16 -26.82
C GLY A 15 -9.74 -3.16 -26.64
N GLY A 16 -9.58 -2.17 -25.77
CA GLY A 16 -10.61 -1.19 -25.44
C GLY A 16 -11.71 -1.68 -24.48
N CYS A 17 -11.69 -2.95 -24.08
CA CYS A 17 -12.62 -3.51 -23.09
C CYS A 17 -11.97 -3.55 -21.71
N GLN A 18 -12.67 -3.08 -20.68
CA GLN A 18 -12.27 -3.25 -19.29
C GLN A 18 -12.57 -4.68 -18.84
N GLN A 19 -11.57 -5.36 -18.30
CA GLN A 19 -11.68 -6.66 -17.67
C GLN A 19 -11.23 -6.52 -16.22
N ASP A 20 -12.15 -6.71 -15.28
CA ASP A 20 -11.84 -6.62 -13.86
C ASP A 20 -12.58 -7.66 -13.01
N ASN A 21 -12.02 -7.92 -11.83
CA ASN A 21 -12.61 -8.76 -10.80
C ASN A 21 -12.57 -8.08 -9.43
N LEU A 22 -12.67 -6.75 -9.43
CA LEU A 22 -12.60 -5.93 -8.23
C LEU A 22 -13.80 -6.26 -7.32
N ARG A 23 -13.50 -6.49 -6.05
CA ARG A 23 -14.49 -6.79 -5.01
C ARG A 23 -14.45 -5.72 -3.93
N PRO A 24 -15.58 -5.11 -3.56
CA PRO A 24 -15.61 -4.14 -2.48
C PRO A 24 -15.36 -4.85 -1.15
N VAL A 25 -14.57 -4.22 -0.30
CA VAL A 25 -14.35 -4.57 1.11
C VAL A 25 -14.69 -3.34 1.93
N GLN A 26 -15.61 -3.50 2.87
CA GLN A 26 -16.06 -2.43 3.76
C GLN A 26 -15.69 -2.75 5.20
N PHE A 27 -15.16 -1.76 5.92
CA PHE A 27 -14.83 -1.86 7.33
C PHE A 27 -14.85 -0.47 7.97
N GLU A 28 -14.99 -0.43 9.30
CA GLU A 28 -14.84 0.81 10.06
C GLU A 28 -13.39 1.04 10.46
N GLY A 29 -12.91 2.28 10.31
CA GLY A 29 -11.54 2.61 10.68
C GLY A 29 -11.19 4.08 10.51
N GLU A 30 -9.89 4.33 10.44
CA GLU A 30 -9.27 5.62 10.14
C GLU A 30 -8.06 5.42 9.22
N LEU A 31 -7.85 6.33 8.27
CA LEU A 31 -6.63 6.42 7.49
C LEU A 31 -5.54 7.07 8.35
N ILE A 32 -4.41 6.38 8.53
CA ILE A 32 -3.25 6.89 9.26
C ILE A 32 -2.34 7.70 8.34
N GLY A 33 -2.14 7.22 7.11
CA GLY A 33 -1.30 7.89 6.13
C GLY A 33 -1.12 7.06 4.87
N SER A 34 -0.41 7.63 3.90
CA SER A 34 -0.20 7.00 2.60
C SER A 34 1.17 7.33 2.02
N ARG A 35 1.67 6.45 1.17
CA ARG A 35 2.89 6.62 0.39
C ARG A 35 2.64 6.24 -1.06
N ARG A 36 3.20 7.02 -1.98
CA ARG A 36 3.26 6.70 -3.41
C ARG A 36 4.71 6.51 -3.84
N GLU A 37 4.95 5.48 -4.62
CA GLU A 37 6.23 5.16 -5.24
C GLU A 37 6.06 5.02 -6.74
N PHE A 38 6.91 5.68 -7.51
CA PHE A 38 7.00 5.47 -8.95
C PHE A 38 8.07 4.41 -9.21
N ILE A 39 7.71 3.36 -9.96
CA ILE A 39 8.64 2.26 -10.29
C ILE A 39 9.50 2.62 -11.52
N ASP A 40 9.06 3.59 -12.31
CA ASP A 40 9.77 4.05 -13.51
C ASP A 40 9.96 5.57 -13.54
N GLU A 41 11.02 6.02 -14.21
CA GLU A 41 11.37 7.44 -14.33
C GLU A 41 10.28 8.28 -15.02
N ARG A 42 9.48 7.63 -15.88
CA ARG A 42 8.38 8.27 -16.61
C ARG A 42 7.12 8.39 -15.77
N GLY A 43 7.08 7.80 -14.58
CA GLY A 43 5.91 7.77 -13.70
C GLY A 43 4.69 7.12 -14.34
N THR A 44 4.91 6.12 -15.19
CA THR A 44 3.84 5.34 -15.83
C THR A 44 3.42 4.12 -15.02
N ARG A 45 4.22 3.71 -14.05
CA ARG A 45 3.93 2.61 -13.12
C ARG A 45 4.25 3.04 -11.71
N GLY A 46 3.51 2.50 -10.75
CA GLY A 46 3.78 2.79 -9.36
C GLY A 46 3.02 1.91 -8.39
N VAL A 47 3.34 2.13 -7.12
CA VAL A 47 2.69 1.51 -5.98
C VAL A 47 2.17 2.59 -5.06
N ASP A 48 0.87 2.57 -4.85
CA ASP A 48 0.21 3.36 -3.82
C ASP A 48 -0.04 2.47 -2.61
N GLN A 49 0.36 2.94 -1.44
CA GLN A 49 0.19 2.24 -0.18
C GLN A 49 -0.55 3.16 0.79
N SER A 50 -1.60 2.66 1.43
CA SER A 50 -2.36 3.40 2.44
C SER A 50 -2.49 2.55 3.69
N LEU A 51 -2.14 3.13 4.85
CA LEU A 51 -2.22 2.48 6.14
C LEU A 51 -3.50 2.89 6.86
N TYR A 52 -4.27 1.90 7.29
CA TYR A 52 -5.49 2.09 8.06
C TYR A 52 -5.37 1.45 9.44
N ARG A 53 -6.02 2.06 10.42
CA ARG A 53 -6.35 1.41 11.70
C ARG A 53 -7.84 1.12 11.73
N THR A 54 -8.20 -0.14 11.93
CA THR A 54 -9.59 -0.58 12.01
C THR A 54 -10.20 -0.31 13.39
N ALA A 55 -11.53 -0.34 13.49
CA ALA A 55 -12.26 -0.20 14.75
C ALA A 55 -11.87 -1.22 15.83
N ASP A 56 -11.46 -2.42 15.42
CA ASP A 56 -10.98 -3.47 16.32
C ASP A 56 -9.46 -3.40 16.61
N GLY A 57 -8.79 -2.33 16.18
CA GLY A 57 -7.39 -2.04 16.50
C GLY A 57 -6.35 -2.70 15.59
N ARG A 58 -6.76 -3.43 14.54
CA ARG A 58 -5.82 -3.98 13.54
C ARG A 58 -5.24 -2.89 12.65
N LEU A 59 -4.01 -3.11 12.20
CA LEU A 59 -3.37 -2.31 11.17
C LEU A 59 -3.49 -3.03 9.83
N ILE A 60 -3.98 -2.32 8.82
CA ILE A 60 -4.17 -2.86 7.47
C ILE A 60 -3.49 -1.93 6.47
N VAL A 61 -2.64 -2.48 5.61
CA VAL A 61 -2.10 -1.77 4.45
C VAL A 61 -2.91 -2.16 3.22
N TYR A 62 -3.50 -1.16 2.57
CA TYR A 62 -3.99 -1.28 1.20
C TYR A 62 -2.84 -1.01 0.24
N VAL A 63 -2.59 -1.93 -0.68
CA VAL A 63 -1.54 -1.81 -1.70
C VAL A 63 -2.20 -1.85 -3.06
N GLU A 64 -1.96 -0.81 -3.87
CA GLU A 64 -2.38 -0.71 -5.24
C GLU A 64 -1.15 -0.58 -6.15
N ASN A 65 -0.87 -1.63 -6.93
CA ASN A 65 0.12 -1.57 -7.99
C ASN A 65 -0.59 -1.16 -9.27
N TRP A 66 -0.30 0.02 -9.78
CA TRP A 66 -0.97 0.60 -10.93
C TRP A 66 -0.03 0.76 -12.12
N SER A 67 -0.61 0.70 -13.32
CA SER A 67 0.06 1.02 -14.57
C SER A 67 -0.83 1.89 -15.45
N ARG A 68 -0.23 2.83 -16.17
CA ARG A 68 -0.88 3.66 -17.18
C ARG A 68 -0.90 3.02 -18.57
N TRP A 69 -0.25 1.88 -18.74
CA TRP A 69 -0.14 1.20 -20.03
C TRP A 69 -1.36 0.32 -20.32
N GLN A 70 -1.83 0.35 -21.56
CA GLN A 70 -2.85 -0.59 -22.02
C GLN A 70 -2.30 -2.03 -21.96
N GLY A 71 -3.14 -2.97 -21.52
CA GLY A 71 -2.77 -4.38 -21.36
C GLY A 71 -2.04 -4.70 -20.04
N GLU A 72 -1.60 -3.69 -19.28
CA GLU A 72 -1.02 -3.90 -17.96
C GLU A 72 -2.08 -3.77 -16.88
N PRO A 73 -2.14 -4.71 -15.91
CA PRO A 73 -3.15 -4.66 -14.88
C PRO A 73 -2.79 -3.70 -13.76
N THR A 74 -3.81 -3.01 -13.24
CA THR A 74 -3.81 -2.51 -11.87
C THR A 74 -4.24 -3.64 -10.94
N THR A 75 -3.52 -3.83 -9.83
CA THR A 75 -3.83 -4.84 -8.81
C THR A 75 -3.89 -4.22 -7.43
N SER A 76 -4.91 -4.58 -6.67
CA SER A 76 -5.19 -4.03 -5.36
C SER A 76 -5.39 -5.15 -4.34
N LYS A 77 -4.73 -5.03 -3.18
CA LYS A 77 -4.80 -6.02 -2.09
C LYS A 77 -4.79 -5.37 -0.70
N LEU A 78 -5.30 -6.08 0.29
CA LEU A 78 -5.15 -5.74 1.71
C LEU A 78 -4.17 -6.70 2.35
N VAL A 79 -3.31 -6.17 3.21
CA VAL A 79 -2.37 -6.92 4.02
C VAL A 79 -2.54 -6.47 5.46
N GLN A 80 -2.89 -7.40 6.35
CA GLN A 80 -2.80 -7.11 7.78
C GLN A 80 -1.32 -7.06 8.16
N VAL A 81 -0.94 -6.00 8.87
CA VAL A 81 0.44 -5.77 9.30
C VAL A 81 0.53 -5.66 10.81
N GLN A 82 1.71 -5.96 11.33
CA GLN A 82 2.11 -5.70 12.69
C GLN A 82 2.93 -4.40 12.76
N PRO A 83 3.08 -3.77 13.93
CA PRO A 83 3.94 -2.59 14.08
C PRO A 83 5.38 -2.80 13.57
N ALA A 84 5.93 -4.00 13.76
CA ALA A 84 7.27 -4.36 13.27
C ALA A 84 7.38 -4.33 11.74
N ASP A 85 6.28 -4.55 11.01
CA ASP A 85 6.31 -4.50 9.54
C ASP A 85 6.42 -3.06 9.00
N LEU A 86 6.02 -2.08 9.81
CA LEU A 86 6.10 -0.64 9.54
C LEU A 86 7.38 -0.03 10.10
N ASP A 87 8.15 -0.78 10.88
CA ASP A 87 9.35 -0.29 11.55
C ASP A 87 10.59 -0.44 10.66
N ALA A 88 11.74 0.06 11.13
CA ALA A 88 13.03 -0.14 10.49
C ALA A 88 13.32 -1.64 10.23
N GLY A 89 13.63 -1.99 8.97
CA GLY A 89 13.83 -3.35 8.48
C GLY A 89 12.54 -4.06 8.03
N GLY A 90 11.37 -3.46 8.25
CA GLY A 90 10.07 -4.04 7.88
C GLY A 90 9.71 -3.87 6.39
N PRO A 91 8.86 -4.74 5.82
CA PRO A 91 8.46 -4.67 4.40
C PRO A 91 7.69 -3.40 4.03
N TYR A 92 7.17 -2.66 5.02
CA TYR A 92 6.46 -1.40 4.85
C TYR A 92 7.14 -0.24 5.59
N GLU A 93 8.45 -0.35 5.88
CA GLU A 93 9.23 0.67 6.59
C GLU A 93 9.03 2.08 6.02
N LEU A 94 9.07 2.24 4.69
CA LEU A 94 8.93 3.55 4.07
C LEU A 94 7.52 4.15 4.26
N LEU A 95 6.48 3.31 4.30
CA LEU A 95 5.13 3.74 4.66
C LEU A 95 5.06 4.08 6.15
N GLY A 96 5.66 3.26 7.01
CA GLY A 96 5.73 3.52 8.45
C GLY A 96 6.46 4.83 8.77
N ARG A 97 7.56 5.14 8.08
CA ARG A 97 8.25 6.43 8.15
C ARG A 97 7.34 7.59 7.75
N ALA A 98 6.63 7.45 6.62
CA ALA A 98 5.67 8.46 6.17
C ALA A 98 4.51 8.69 7.16
N CYS A 99 4.15 7.66 7.93
CA CYS A 99 3.11 7.71 8.96
C CYS A 99 3.64 8.05 10.37
N GLY A 100 4.94 8.29 10.55
CA GLY A 100 5.55 8.54 11.86
C GLY A 100 5.56 7.33 12.81
N MET A 101 5.48 6.12 12.27
CA MET A 101 5.44 4.85 13.03
C MET A 101 6.77 4.09 13.01
N ALA A 102 7.69 4.43 12.11
CA ALA A 102 9.02 3.82 12.08
C ALA A 102 9.99 4.52 13.04
N ARG A 103 10.78 3.73 13.76
CA ARG A 103 11.89 4.20 14.59
C ARG A 103 13.09 4.59 13.72
N ALA A 104 14.02 5.31 14.33
CA ALA A 104 15.32 5.57 13.73
C ALA A 104 16.17 4.28 13.66
N LEU A 105 16.91 4.10 12.57
CA LEU A 105 17.93 3.05 12.48
C LEU A 105 18.97 3.23 13.57
N SER A 106 19.47 2.11 14.11
CA SER A 106 20.69 2.12 14.91
C SER A 106 21.92 2.34 14.03
N LEU A 107 23.07 2.67 14.63
CA LEU A 107 24.32 2.81 13.89
C LEU A 107 24.70 1.50 13.19
N ASP A 108 24.58 0.37 13.88
CA ASP A 108 24.92 -0.94 13.33
C ASP A 108 24.01 -1.30 12.15
N GLU A 109 22.70 -1.06 12.26
CA GLU A 109 21.75 -1.28 11.16
C GLU A 109 22.04 -0.38 9.96
N ALA A 110 22.45 0.88 10.21
CA ALA A 110 22.83 1.79 9.15
C ALA A 110 24.11 1.36 8.41
N LEU A 111 25.03 0.68 9.11
CA LEU A 111 26.27 0.18 8.52
C LEU A 111 26.06 -1.10 7.69
N GLU A 112 25.01 -1.88 7.95
CA GLU A 112 24.69 -3.10 7.18
C GLU A 112 23.90 -2.82 5.88
N VAL A 113 23.25 -1.66 5.78
CA VAL A 113 22.44 -1.26 4.61
C VAL A 113 23.29 -0.54 3.54
N ALA A 114 24.55 -0.22 3.84
CA ALA A 114 25.47 0.56 3.00
C ALA A 114 26.13 -0.24 1.86
#